data_AF-A0A3C1NNW6-F1
#
_entry.id   AF-A0A3C1NNW6-F1
#
_cell.length_a   1.000
_cell.length_b   1.000
_cell.length_c   1.000
_cell.angle_alpha   90.00
_cell.angle_beta   90.00
_cell.angle_gamma   90.00
#
_symmetry.space_group_name_H-M   'P 1'
#
loop_
_entity.id
_entity.type
_entity.pdbx_description
1 polymer ?
#
loop_
_entity_poly.entity_id
_entity_poly.type
_entity_poly.pdbx_seq_one_letter_code
_entity_poly.pdbx_strand_id
1 'polypeptide(L)'
;MTRAVKILWRVFFGGLAAIILLFVAANFGLFGKMPSLAELENPEADLASEIISSDGKLMGKYYAENRSEVKYHEISPNVINALIATEDERFYDHSGIDAEALARVVFTLGSQGGGSTITQQLAKMMLGQGRGNIVVRGVQKIKEWI
;
A
#
# COMPACT_ATOMS: atom_id res chain seq x y z
N MET A 1 40.85 11.38 9.42
CA MET A 1 39.67 10.49 9.50
C MET A 1 40.09 9.04 9.52
N THR A 2 39.64 8.27 10.50
CA THR A 2 39.89 6.81 10.58
C THR A 2 39.20 6.09 9.42
N ARG A 3 39.67 4.88 9.07
CA ARG A 3 39.06 4.07 8.00
C ARG A 3 37.56 3.85 8.25
N ALA A 4 37.18 3.61 9.50
CA ALA A 4 35.78 3.44 9.91
C ALA A 4 34.92 4.66 9.57
N VAL A 5 35.40 5.87 9.85
CA VAL A 5 34.64 7.10 9.55
C VAL A 5 34.48 7.29 8.04
N LYS A 6 35.50 6.97 7.23
CA LYS A 6 35.38 7.01 5.76
C LYS A 6 34.36 5.99 5.23
N ILE A 7 34.30 4.79 5.81
CA ILE A 7 33.32 3.77 5.44
C ILE A 7 31.92 4.23 5.80
N LEU A 8 31.70 4.76 7.01
CA LEU A 8 30.42 5.27 7.47
C LEU A 8 29.85 6.32 6.51
N TRP A 9 30.65 7.32 6.13
CA TRP A 9 30.18 8.37 5.21
C TRP A 9 29.90 7.84 3.80
N ARG A 10 30.69 6.88 3.30
CA ARG A 10 30.43 6.26 2.00
C ARG A 10 29.12 5.48 2.00
N VAL A 11 28.83 4.73 3.06
CA VAL A 11 27.57 4.00 3.20
C VAL A 11 26.40 4.97 3.31
N PHE A 12 26.53 6.00 4.14
CA PHE A 12 25.48 7.02 4.32
C PHE A 12 25.14 7.74 3.00
N PHE A 13 26.14 8.34 2.34
CA PHE A 13 25.90 9.06 1.08
C PHE A 13 25.55 8.13 -0.08
N GLY A 14 26.09 6.92 -0.11
CA GLY A 14 25.69 5.89 -1.08
C GLY A 14 24.23 5.49 -0.93
N GLY A 15 23.78 5.27 0.31
CA GLY A 15 22.37 4.98 0.62
C GLY A 15 21.45 6.14 0.27
N LEU A 16 21.83 7.37 0.63
CA LEU A 16 21.07 8.57 0.28
C LEU A 16 20.95 8.73 -1.26
N ALA A 17 22.05 8.54 -1.99
CA ALA A 17 22.04 8.59 -3.44
C ALA A 17 21.15 7.49 -4.05
N ALA A 18 21.16 6.28 -3.48
CA ALA A 18 20.28 5.19 -3.93
C ALA A 18 18.80 5.50 -3.72
N ILE A 19 18.42 6.11 -2.59
CA ILE A 19 17.03 6.55 -2.34
C ILE A 19 16.63 7.62 -3.35
N ILE A 20 17.47 8.64 -3.57
CA ILE A 20 17.19 9.69 -4.56
C ILE A 20 17.02 9.08 -5.96
N LEU A 21 17.93 8.17 -6.35
CA LEU A 21 17.85 7.48 -7.64
C LEU A 21 16.58 6.64 -7.78
N LEU A 22 16.09 6.02 -6.70
CA LEU A 22 14.83 5.29 -6.70
C LEU A 22 13.66 6.20 -7.06
N PHE A 23 13.52 7.36 -6.39
CA PHE A 23 12.46 8.32 -6.67
C PHE A 23 12.59 8.93 -8.07
N VAL A 24 13.81 9.22 -8.51
CA VAL A 24 14.07 9.70 -9.88
C VAL A 24 13.64 8.64 -10.91
N ALA A 25 14.01 7.38 -10.72
CA ALA A 25 13.60 6.29 -11.58
C ALA A 25 12.07 6.11 -11.61
N ALA A 26 11.41 6.22 -10.45
CA ALA A 26 9.96 6.20 -10.37
C ALA A 26 9.31 7.35 -11.15
N ASN A 27 9.86 8.57 -11.03
CA ASN A 27 9.39 9.75 -11.77
C ASN A 27 9.58 9.60 -13.30
N PHE A 28 10.62 8.92 -13.76
CA PHE A 28 10.80 8.57 -15.18
C PHE A 28 9.93 7.39 -15.63
N GLY A 29 9.07 6.85 -14.76
CA GLY A 29 8.15 5.76 -15.09
C GLY A 29 8.83 4.40 -15.24
N LEU A 30 10.05 4.22 -14.69
CA LEU A 30 10.83 2.99 -14.84
C LEU A 30 10.11 1.76 -14.24
N PHE A 31 9.23 1.98 -13.27
CA PHE A 31 8.41 0.93 -12.67
C PHE A 31 7.02 0.82 -13.31
N GLY A 32 6.66 1.72 -14.24
CA GLY A 32 5.35 1.87 -14.88
C GLY A 32 4.56 3.05 -14.31
N LYS A 33 3.27 3.17 -14.68
CA LYS A 33 2.41 4.28 -14.23
C LYS A 33 2.29 4.31 -12.69
N MET A 34 2.39 5.52 -12.14
CA MET A 34 2.12 5.88 -10.75
C MET A 34 0.93 6.85 -10.74
N PRO A 35 0.13 6.88 -9.66
CA PRO A 35 -1.00 7.79 -9.55
C PRO A 35 -0.48 9.21 -9.45
N SER A 36 -1.19 10.15 -10.06
CA SER A 36 -0.90 11.57 -9.87
C SER A 36 -1.28 12.02 -8.45
N LEU A 37 -0.73 13.15 -7.99
CA LEU A 37 -1.14 13.73 -6.70
C LEU A 37 -2.65 14.01 -6.65
N ALA A 38 -3.24 14.43 -7.77
CA ALA A 38 -4.68 14.68 -7.86
C ALA A 38 -5.51 13.39 -7.66
N GLU A 39 -5.04 12.26 -8.22
CA GLU A 39 -5.68 10.94 -8.04
C GLU A 39 -5.48 10.41 -6.60
N LEU A 40 -4.41 10.79 -5.91
CA LEU A 40 -4.18 10.44 -4.50
C LEU A 40 -5.04 11.29 -3.54
N GLU A 41 -5.22 12.57 -3.83
CA GLU A 41 -6.07 13.47 -3.04
C GLU A 41 -7.56 13.18 -3.24
N ASN A 42 -7.94 12.73 -4.44
CA ASN A 42 -9.32 12.42 -4.81
C ASN A 42 -9.39 11.05 -5.50
N PRO A 43 -9.19 9.95 -4.77
CA PRO A 43 -9.28 8.63 -5.35
C PRO A 43 -10.71 8.36 -5.83
N GLU A 44 -10.86 8.01 -7.11
CA GLU A 44 -12.15 7.58 -7.65
C GLU A 44 -12.53 6.23 -7.03
N ALA A 45 -13.62 6.21 -6.26
CA ALA A 45 -14.22 4.98 -5.80
C ALA A 45 -15.19 4.46 -6.86
N ASP A 46 -15.00 3.23 -7.33
CA ASP A 46 -15.94 2.51 -8.19
C ASP A 46 -17.24 2.17 -7.41
N LEU A 47 -18.08 3.17 -7.16
CA LEU A 47 -19.34 3.02 -6.44
C LEU A 47 -20.43 2.41 -7.31
N ALA A 48 -21.29 1.62 -6.68
CA ALA A 48 -22.44 1.04 -7.35
C ALA A 48 -23.50 2.11 -7.67
N SER A 49 -23.99 2.12 -8.91
CA SER A 49 -25.17 2.90 -9.29
C SER A 49 -26.44 2.17 -8.85
N GLU A 50 -27.32 2.85 -8.12
CA GLU A 50 -28.54 2.25 -7.57
C GLU A 50 -29.77 2.61 -8.42
N ILE A 51 -30.61 1.62 -8.72
CA ILE A 51 -31.91 1.81 -9.37
C ILE A 51 -32.97 1.77 -8.28
N ILE A 52 -33.65 2.91 -8.08
CA ILE A 52 -34.67 3.09 -7.05
C ILE A 52 -36.01 3.33 -7.75
N SER A 53 -37.05 2.61 -7.35
CA SER A 53 -38.41 2.82 -7.87
C SER A 53 -39.06 4.08 -7.28
N SER A 54 -40.16 4.53 -7.89
CA SER A 54 -40.86 5.76 -7.50
C SER A 54 -41.41 5.75 -6.06
N ASP A 55 -41.59 4.57 -5.47
CA ASP A 55 -41.97 4.34 -4.08
C ASP A 55 -40.75 4.26 -3.11
N GLY A 56 -39.53 4.51 -3.60
CA GLY A 56 -38.31 4.55 -2.81
C GLY A 56 -37.63 3.20 -2.58
N LYS A 57 -38.09 2.12 -3.22
CA LYS A 57 -37.52 0.78 -3.04
C LYS A 57 -36.33 0.55 -3.97
N LEU A 58 -35.25 -0.02 -3.43
CA LEU A 58 -34.10 -0.45 -4.24
C LEU A 58 -34.49 -1.64 -5.12
N MET A 59 -34.42 -1.45 -6.44
CA MET A 59 -34.75 -2.46 -7.45
C MET A 59 -33.52 -3.23 -7.92
N GLY A 60 -32.34 -2.61 -7.86
CA GLY A 60 -31.10 -3.25 -8.26
C GLY A 60 -29.91 -2.29 -8.22
N LYS A 61 -28.71 -2.82 -8.43
CA LYS A 61 -27.47 -2.04 -8.54
C LYS A 61 -26.69 -2.44 -9.79
N TYR A 62 -26.10 -1.46 -10.46
CA TYR A 62 -25.12 -1.65 -11.53
C TYR A 62 -23.74 -1.25 -11.01
N TYR A 63 -22.77 -2.17 -11.09
CA TYR A 63 -21.43 -1.93 -10.58
C TYR A 63 -20.37 -2.78 -11.28
N ALA A 64 -19.14 -2.28 -11.36
CA ALA A 64 -17.96 -3.09 -11.67
C ALA A 64 -17.51 -3.88 -10.42
N GLU A 65 -17.55 -3.21 -9.26
CA GLU A 65 -17.32 -3.81 -7.95
C GLU A 65 -18.47 -3.47 -7.00
N ASN A 66 -18.94 -4.46 -6.22
CA ASN A 66 -20.05 -4.24 -5.30
C ASN A 66 -19.59 -3.49 -4.04
N ARG A 67 -19.38 -2.17 -4.17
CA ARG A 67 -18.90 -1.29 -3.11
C ARG A 67 -20.00 -0.32 -2.68
N SER A 68 -20.07 -0.09 -1.38
CA SER A 68 -20.85 0.99 -0.76
C SER A 68 -19.92 1.85 0.08
N GLU A 69 -19.99 3.16 -0.11
CA GLU A 69 -19.23 4.10 0.71
C GLU A 69 -19.79 4.14 2.14
N VAL A 70 -18.91 4.13 3.12
CA VAL A 70 -19.24 4.32 4.54
C VAL A 70 -18.24 5.29 5.13
N LYS A 71 -18.71 6.19 5.98
CA LYS A 71 -17.81 7.10 6.69
C LYS A 71 -17.08 6.32 7.78
N TYR A 72 -15.84 6.71 8.08
CA TYR A 72 -15.02 6.05 9.09
C TYR A 72 -15.72 5.90 10.45
N HIS A 73 -16.46 6.93 10.89
CA HIS A 73 -17.19 6.91 12.16
C HIS A 73 -18.43 5.99 12.18
N GLU A 74 -18.87 5.49 11.03
CA GLU A 74 -19.97 4.53 10.90
C GLU A 74 -19.47 3.08 11.01
N ILE A 75 -18.16 2.87 10.91
CA ILE A 75 -17.53 1.56 11.04
C ILE A 75 -17.45 1.19 12.52
N SER A 76 -17.92 -0.01 12.86
CA SER A 76 -17.80 -0.53 14.22
C SER A 76 -16.32 -0.55 14.64
N PRO A 77 -15.96 -0.01 15.83
CA PRO A 77 -14.59 -0.07 16.34
C PRO A 77 -14.03 -1.50 16.39
N ASN A 78 -14.90 -2.50 16.59
CA ASN A 78 -14.50 -3.91 16.61
C ASN A 78 -13.98 -4.39 15.24
N VAL A 79 -14.54 -3.89 14.14
CA VAL A 79 -14.08 -4.22 12.78
C VAL A 79 -12.71 -3.60 12.53
N ILE A 80 -12.53 -2.34 12.93
CA ILE A 80 -11.26 -1.62 12.81
C ILE A 80 -10.18 -2.35 13.62
N ASN A 81 -10.48 -2.67 14.88
CA ASN A 81 -9.55 -3.38 15.77
C ASN A 81 -9.22 -4.78 15.26
N ALA A 82 -10.20 -5.50 14.70
CA ALA A 82 -9.97 -6.82 14.13
C ALA A 82 -9.03 -6.73 12.92
N LEU A 83 -9.28 -5.79 11.99
CA LEU A 83 -8.43 -5.60 10.81
C LEU A 83 -6.98 -5.28 11.20
N ILE A 84 -6.79 -4.34 12.13
CA ILE A 84 -5.46 -3.97 12.63
C ILE A 84 -4.81 -5.18 13.31
N ALA A 85 -5.51 -5.87 14.20
CA ALA A 85 -4.95 -7.03 14.90
C ALA A 85 -4.55 -8.19 13.98
N THR A 86 -5.22 -8.38 12.84
CA THR A 86 -4.92 -9.50 11.93
C THR A 86 -3.95 -9.15 10.81
N GLU A 87 -4.05 -7.95 10.23
CA GLU A 87 -3.27 -7.58 9.05
C GLU A 87 -2.04 -6.75 9.40
N ASP A 88 -2.11 -5.92 10.45
CA ASP A 88 -1.10 -4.92 10.72
C ASP A 88 -1.13 -4.46 12.19
N GLU A 89 -0.65 -5.32 13.09
CA GLU A 89 -0.77 -5.13 14.55
C GLU A 89 -0.12 -3.84 15.08
N ARG A 90 0.87 -3.30 14.35
CA ARG A 90 1.64 -2.08 14.65
C ARG A 90 1.26 -0.93 13.73
N PHE A 91 0.06 -0.95 13.13
CA PHE A 91 -0.36 0.02 12.13
C PHE A 91 -0.10 1.48 12.54
N TYR A 92 -0.37 1.83 13.81
CA TYR A 92 -0.17 3.17 14.35
C TYR A 92 1.27 3.50 14.78
N ASP A 93 2.13 2.49 14.91
CA ASP A 93 3.51 2.65 15.39
C ASP A 93 4.52 2.88 14.25
N HIS A 94 4.07 2.76 12.98
CA HIS A 94 4.92 2.89 11.81
C HIS A 94 4.35 3.84 10.75
N SER A 95 5.22 4.34 9.86
CA SER A 95 4.85 5.26 8.78
C SER A 95 4.58 4.56 7.44
N GLY A 96 3.88 3.43 7.48
CA GLY A 96 3.44 2.67 6.30
C GLY A 96 4.33 1.49 5.90
N ILE A 97 5.54 1.38 6.44
CA ILE A 97 6.37 0.17 6.33
C ILE A 97 6.74 -0.29 7.75
N ASP A 98 6.35 -1.50 8.09
CA ASP A 98 6.75 -2.15 9.35
C ASP A 98 8.10 -2.87 9.15
N ALA A 99 9.17 -2.27 9.70
CA ALA A 99 10.51 -2.84 9.63
C ALA A 99 10.63 -4.15 10.42
N GLU A 100 9.89 -4.32 11.51
CA GLU A 100 9.91 -5.53 12.33
C GLU A 100 9.20 -6.68 11.61
N ALA A 101 8.02 -6.42 11.04
CA ALA A 101 7.32 -7.41 10.22
C ALA A 101 8.12 -7.80 8.99
N LEU A 102 8.78 -6.84 8.33
CA LEU A 102 9.65 -7.11 7.18
C LEU A 102 10.84 -7.99 7.59
N ALA A 103 11.53 -7.66 8.69
CA ALA A 103 12.63 -8.45 9.22
C ALA A 103 12.15 -9.88 9.56
N ARG A 104 11.01 -10.03 10.25
CA ARG A 104 10.41 -11.33 10.56
C ARG A 104 10.18 -12.15 9.30
N VAL A 105 9.61 -11.58 8.25
CA VAL A 105 9.37 -12.31 7.00
C VAL A 105 10.66 -12.74 6.33
N VAL A 106 11.70 -11.90 6.34
CA VAL A 106 13.02 -12.24 5.79
C VAL A 106 13.66 -13.41 6.55
N PHE A 107 13.60 -13.41 7.89
CA PHE A 107 14.22 -14.46 8.71
C PHE A 107 13.41 -15.76 8.77
N THR A 108 12.08 -15.66 8.71
CA THR A 108 11.17 -16.82 8.80
C THR A 108 10.76 -17.35 7.42
N LEU A 109 11.24 -16.72 6.34
CA LEU A 109 10.85 -16.99 4.95
C LEU A 109 9.31 -16.97 4.76
N GLY A 110 8.62 -16.11 5.50
CA GLY A 110 7.16 -15.96 5.46
C GLY A 110 6.36 -17.06 6.17
N SER A 111 7.01 -18.00 6.87
CA SER A 111 6.30 -19.07 7.61
C SER A 111 5.47 -18.57 8.79
N GLN A 112 5.74 -17.36 9.29
CA GLN A 112 5.03 -16.74 10.42
C GLN A 112 4.11 -15.59 9.97
N GLY A 113 3.54 -15.70 8.75
CA GLY A 113 2.58 -14.74 8.22
C GLY A 113 3.20 -13.71 7.26
N GLY A 114 2.35 -12.78 6.80
CA GLY A 114 2.73 -11.71 5.90
C GLY A 114 3.54 -10.60 6.59
N GLY A 115 4.16 -9.76 5.77
CA GLY A 115 4.88 -8.56 6.20
C GLY A 115 4.43 -7.30 5.48
N SER A 116 3.23 -7.33 4.89
CA SER A 116 2.67 -6.16 4.20
C SER A 116 1.75 -5.40 5.13
N THR A 117 1.94 -4.09 5.21
CA THR A 117 1.10 -3.18 6.03
C THR A 117 -0.22 -2.87 5.34
N ILE A 118 -1.20 -2.35 6.08
CA ILE A 118 -2.47 -1.87 5.50
C ILE A 118 -2.20 -0.80 4.42
N THR A 119 -1.22 0.09 4.64
CA THR A 119 -0.83 1.10 3.65
C THR A 119 -0.33 0.49 2.34
N GLN A 120 0.50 -0.55 2.41
CA GLN A 120 0.99 -1.25 1.22
C GLN A 120 -0.14 -2.01 0.51
N GLN A 121 -1.06 -2.61 1.27
CA GLN A 121 -2.22 -3.29 0.71
C GLN A 121 -3.16 -2.30 0.01
N LEU A 122 -3.36 -1.11 0.58
CA LEU A 122 -4.10 -0.03 -0.06
C LEU A 122 -3.42 0.42 -1.37
N ALA A 123 -2.10 0.67 -1.35
CA ALA A 123 -1.35 1.04 -2.54
C ALA A 123 -1.46 -0.04 -3.64
N LYS A 124 -1.37 -1.32 -3.26
CA LYS A 124 -1.57 -2.45 -4.18
C LYS A 124 -2.96 -2.43 -4.83
N MET A 125 -4.01 -2.16 -4.06
CA MET A 125 -5.40 -2.09 -4.57
C MET A 125 -5.59 -0.90 -5.51
N MET A 126 -5.12 0.29 -5.12
CA MET A 126 -5.23 1.51 -5.94
C MET A 126 -4.49 1.39 -7.27
N LEU A 127 -3.36 0.68 -7.28
CA LEU A 127 -2.55 0.47 -8.49
C LEU A 127 -3.02 -0.71 -9.34
N GLY A 128 -4.11 -1.40 -8.97
CA GLY A 128 -4.59 -2.60 -9.66
C GLY A 128 -3.57 -3.74 -9.69
N GLN A 129 -2.73 -3.84 -8.65
CA GLN A 129 -1.61 -4.78 -8.57
C GLN A 129 -2.01 -6.09 -7.89
N GLY A 130 -1.15 -7.12 -8.01
CA GLY A 130 -1.35 -8.43 -7.39
C GLY A 130 -1.44 -9.59 -8.36
N ARG A 131 -1.29 -9.34 -9.66
CA ARG A 131 -1.23 -10.36 -10.72
C ARG A 131 0.13 -10.30 -11.42
N GLY A 132 0.67 -11.45 -11.81
CA GLY A 132 1.94 -11.58 -12.53
C GLY A 132 2.88 -12.61 -11.93
N ASN A 133 4.03 -12.80 -12.56
CA ASN A 133 5.10 -13.66 -12.05
C ASN A 133 5.87 -12.98 -10.89
N ILE A 134 6.82 -13.69 -10.30
CA ILE A 134 7.60 -13.20 -9.15
C ILE A 134 8.37 -11.91 -9.45
N VAL A 135 8.85 -11.74 -10.69
CA VAL A 135 9.58 -10.53 -11.12
C VAL A 135 8.64 -9.34 -11.16
N VAL A 136 7.46 -9.50 -11.77
CA VAL A 136 6.42 -8.46 -11.81
C VAL A 136 5.95 -8.11 -10.41
N ARG A 137 5.76 -9.11 -9.52
CA ARG A 137 5.43 -8.87 -8.11
C ARG A 137 6.53 -8.11 -7.37
N GLY A 138 7.81 -8.36 -7.68
CA GLY A 138 8.93 -7.59 -7.13
C GLY A 138 8.88 -6.11 -7.52
N VAL A 139 8.66 -5.81 -8.80
CA VAL A 139 8.52 -4.43 -9.29
C VAL A 139 7.27 -3.75 -8.70
N GLN A 140 6.15 -4.47 -8.61
CA GLN A 140 4.94 -3.99 -7.94
C GLN A 140 5.21 -3.67 -6.47
N LYS A 141 5.96 -4.52 -5.76
CA LYS A 141 6.28 -4.30 -4.34
C LYS A 141 7.12 -3.05 -4.11
N ILE A 142 8.00 -2.69 -5.04
CA ILE A 142 8.73 -1.41 -5.01
C ILE A 142 7.76 -0.23 -5.07
N LYS A 143 6.73 -0.30 -5.92
CA LYS A 143 5.70 0.75 -5.98
C LYS A 143 4.83 0.82 -4.74
N GLU A 144 4.58 -0.32 -4.08
CA GLU A 144 3.86 -0.34 -2.81
C GLU A 144 4.65 0.39 -1.68
N TRP A 145 5.94 0.69 -1.87
CA TRP A 145 6.82 1.36 -0.90
C TRP A 145 7.07 2.85 -1.19
N ILE A 146 6.73 3.32 -2.40
CA ILE A 146 6.97 4.68 -2.89
C ILE A 146 5.66 5.45 -2.84
#